data_AF-A0A4R6GE85-F1
#
_entry.id   AF-A0A4R6GE85-F1
#
_cell.length_a   1.000
_cell.length_b   1.000
_cell.length_c   1.000
_cell.angle_alpha   90.00
_cell.angle_beta   90.00
_cell.angle_gamma   90.00
#
_symmetry.space_group_name_H-M   'P 1'
#
loop_
_entity.id
_entity.type
_entity.pdbx_description
1 polymer ?
#
loop_
_entity_poly.entity_id
_entity_poly.type
_entity_poly.pdbx_seq_one_letter_code
_entity_poly.pdbx_strand_id
1 'polypeptide(L)'
;MPGLYLLAILLSLAGIVIIDLRWRLALPVAAGRTLAAVGIGTVFFLAWDAVGIANGIFLKGDSPLYVGFDFAPELPLEEPVFLIFLCYLALVTWAGAMRLLARGRRGSASEASAGSAVKPGRSDQT
;
A
#
# COMPACT_ATOMS: atom_id res chain seq x y z
N MET A 1 -0.69 -28.69 2.30
CA MET A 1 -1.52 -28.12 3.37
C MET A 1 -2.34 -27.00 2.77
N PRO A 2 -3.61 -27.24 2.39
CA PRO A 2 -4.47 -26.19 1.89
C PRO A 2 -4.56 -25.06 2.94
N GLY A 3 -4.38 -23.81 2.52
CA GLY A 3 -4.69 -22.63 3.33
C GLY A 3 -3.48 -21.87 3.86
N LEU A 4 -2.27 -22.40 3.67
CA LEU A 4 -1.03 -21.69 4.05
C LEU A 4 -0.86 -20.38 3.27
N TYR A 5 -1.29 -20.33 2.02
CA TYR A 5 -1.23 -19.12 1.21
C TYR A 5 -2.17 -18.04 1.77
N LEU A 6 -3.44 -18.38 2.03
CA LEU A 6 -4.38 -17.47 2.67
C LEU A 6 -3.87 -17.00 4.03
N LEU A 7 -3.34 -17.91 4.85
CA LEU A 7 -2.76 -17.58 6.16
C LEU A 7 -1.58 -16.60 6.01
N ALA A 8 -0.69 -16.81 5.05
CA ALA A 8 0.44 -15.93 4.78
C ALA A 8 -0.02 -14.52 4.34
N ILE A 9 -1.06 -14.43 3.50
CA ILE A 9 -1.65 -13.14 3.10
C ILE A 9 -2.28 -12.46 4.31
N LEU A 10 -3.08 -13.17 5.11
CA LEU A 10 -3.74 -12.59 6.28
C LEU A 10 -2.74 -12.11 7.33
N LEU A 11 -1.67 -12.88 7.58
CA LEU A 11 -0.60 -12.48 8.49
C LEU A 11 0.12 -11.23 7.97
N SER A 12 0.41 -11.19 6.67
CA SER A 12 1.05 -10.04 6.02
C SER A 12 0.14 -8.80 6.06
N LEU A 13 -1.15 -8.97 5.78
CA LEU A 13 -2.16 -7.92 5.86
C LEU A 13 -2.26 -7.35 7.28
N ALA A 14 -2.31 -8.22 8.30
CA ALA A 14 -2.30 -7.81 9.69
C ALA A 14 -1.04 -6.98 10.02
N GLY A 15 0.13 -7.40 9.54
CA GLY A 15 1.37 -6.65 9.69
C GLY A 15 1.29 -5.24 9.08
N ILE A 16 0.75 -5.12 7.87
CA ILE A 16 0.57 -3.81 7.22
C ILE A 16 -0.44 -2.94 7.95
N VAL A 17 -1.56 -3.51 8.42
CA VAL A 17 -2.54 -2.78 9.25
C VAL A 17 -1.89 -2.25 10.52
N ILE A 18 -1.09 -3.06 11.22
CA ILE A 18 -0.37 -2.64 12.43
C ILE A 18 0.57 -1.47 12.12
N ILE A 19 1.32 -1.52 11.02
CA ILE A 19 2.21 -0.42 10.60
C ILE A 19 1.41 0.86 10.30
N ASP A 20 0.31 0.72 9.55
CA ASP A 20 -0.55 1.84 9.17
C ASP A 20 -1.15 2.54 10.41
N LEU A 21 -1.63 1.75 11.38
CA LEU A 21 -2.15 2.26 12.64
C LEU A 21 -1.04 2.87 13.51
N ARG A 22 0.11 2.21 13.62
CA ARG A 22 1.24 2.64 14.46
C ARG A 22 1.82 3.98 14.04
N TRP A 23 1.88 4.21 12.73
CA TRP A 23 2.41 5.46 12.18
C TRP A 23 1.33 6.43 11.71
N ARG A 24 0.05 6.04 11.71
CA ARG A 24 -1.08 6.87 11.27
C ARG A 24 -0.89 7.38 9.84
N LEU A 25 -0.81 6.47 8.87
CA LEU A 25 -0.57 6.83 7.47
C LEU A 25 -1.88 7.04 6.71
N ALA A 26 -2.75 6.03 6.67
CA ALA A 26 -3.89 5.97 5.79
C ALA A 26 -5.22 5.77 6.53
N LEU A 27 -5.47 4.62 7.16
CA LEU A 27 -6.74 4.35 7.86
C LEU A 27 -7.00 5.36 8.98
N PRO A 28 -6.02 5.69 9.86
CA PRO A 28 -6.27 6.65 10.94
C PRO A 28 -6.43 8.09 10.48
N VAL A 29 -6.05 8.40 9.23
CA VAL A 29 -6.08 9.76 8.68
C VAL A 29 -7.36 9.99 7.87
N ALA A 30 -7.75 9.01 7.03
CA ALA A 30 -8.88 9.14 6.14
C ALA A 30 -9.51 7.77 5.81
N ALA A 31 -10.05 7.07 6.81
CA ALA A 31 -10.63 5.73 6.67
C ALA A 31 -11.56 5.57 5.45
N GLY A 32 -12.50 6.50 5.24
CA GLY A 32 -13.43 6.43 4.11
C GLY A 32 -12.75 6.48 2.74
N ARG A 33 -11.73 7.35 2.57
CA ARG A 33 -10.97 7.46 1.31
C ARG A 33 -10.09 6.24 1.11
N THR A 34 -9.48 5.74 2.17
CA THR A 34 -8.65 4.52 2.13
C THR A 34 -9.48 3.31 1.72
N LEU A 35 -10.64 3.11 2.34
CA LEU A 35 -11.56 2.03 1.99
C LEU A 35 -12.09 2.17 0.56
N ALA A 36 -12.45 3.39 0.13
CA ALA A 36 -12.89 3.63 -1.24
C ALA A 36 -11.78 3.32 -2.26
N ALA A 37 -10.54 3.77 -2.02
CA ALA A 37 -9.42 3.53 -2.92
C ALA A 37 -9.08 2.03 -3.02
N VAL A 38 -9.03 1.32 -1.90
CA VAL A 38 -8.81 -0.13 -1.88
C VAL A 38 -9.97 -0.86 -2.57
N GLY A 39 -11.21 -0.49 -2.28
CA GLY A 39 -12.40 -1.10 -2.89
C GLY A 39 -12.44 -0.90 -4.40
N ILE A 40 -12.24 0.33 -4.88
CA ILE A 40 -12.21 0.65 -6.32
C ILE A 40 -11.08 -0.10 -7.01
N GLY A 41 -9.86 -0.09 -6.44
CA GLY A 41 -8.72 -0.83 -6.99
C GLY A 41 -8.97 -2.33 -7.06
N THR A 42 -9.54 -2.90 -5.99
CA THR A 42 -9.89 -4.33 -5.93
C THR A 42 -10.92 -4.69 -7.01
N VAL A 43 -11.99 -3.90 -7.16
CA VAL A 43 -13.01 -4.13 -8.20
C VAL A 43 -12.42 -4.01 -9.60
N PHE A 44 -11.55 -3.02 -9.83
CA PHE A 44 -10.87 -2.85 -11.11
C PHE A 44 -9.99 -4.05 -11.46
N PHE A 45 -9.15 -4.51 -10.52
CA PHE A 45 -8.30 -5.68 -10.75
C PHE A 45 -9.11 -6.96 -10.91
N LEU A 46 -10.19 -7.15 -10.17
CA LEU A 46 -11.09 -8.29 -10.38
C LEU A 46 -11.74 -8.27 -11.77
N ALA A 47 -12.17 -7.10 -12.25
CA ALA A 47 -12.68 -6.96 -13.61
C ALA A 47 -11.60 -7.27 -14.65
N TRP A 48 -10.36 -6.85 -14.38
CA TRP A 48 -9.22 -7.15 -15.23
C TRP A 48 -8.88 -8.65 -15.24
N ASP A 49 -8.89 -9.31 -14.08
CA ASP A 49 -8.69 -10.75 -13.96
C ASP A 49 -9.77 -11.51 -14.74
N ALA A 50 -11.04 -11.09 -14.64
CA ALA A 50 -12.14 -11.66 -15.42
C ALA A 50 -11.92 -11.53 -16.95
N VAL A 51 -11.42 -10.37 -17.40
CA VAL A 51 -11.04 -10.17 -18.82
C VAL A 51 -9.90 -11.10 -19.19
N GLY A 52 -8.88 -11.26 -18.35
CA GLY A 52 -7.75 -12.14 -18.60
C GLY A 52 -8.14 -13.62 -18.65
N ILE A 53 -9.07 -14.07 -17.80
CA ILE A 53 -9.66 -15.42 -17.85
C ILE A 53 -10.43 -15.60 -19.15
N ALA A 54 -11.29 -14.64 -19.53
CA ALA A 54 -12.07 -14.70 -20.76
C ALA A 54 -11.20 -14.76 -22.04
N ASN A 55 -10.00 -14.18 -22.00
CA ASN A 55 -9.02 -14.24 -23.09
C ASN A 55 -8.09 -15.46 -23.03
N GLY A 56 -8.26 -16.37 -22.07
CA GLY A 56 -7.43 -17.57 -21.90
C GLY A 56 -5.99 -17.28 -21.45
N ILE A 57 -5.73 -16.07 -20.93
CA ILE A 57 -4.42 -15.64 -20.44
C ILE A 57 -4.17 -16.21 -19.03
N PHE A 58 -5.21 -16.33 -18.23
CA PHE A 58 -5.16 -16.94 -16.89
C PHE A 58 -5.76 -18.35 -16.94
N LEU A 59 -4.95 -19.32 -17.30
CA LEU A 59 -5.26 -20.73 -17.11
C LEU A 59 -5.05 -21.08 -15.63
N LYS A 60 -6.11 -21.51 -14.95
CA LYS A 60 -6.06 -22.07 -13.60
C LYS A 60 -5.19 -23.34 -13.67
N GLY A 61 -3.93 -23.24 -13.28
CA GLY A 61 -3.06 -24.41 -13.24
C GLY A 61 -3.58 -25.37 -12.17
N ASP A 62 -3.82 -26.63 -12.54
CA ASP A 62 -4.14 -27.73 -11.62
C ASP A 62 -3.00 -27.91 -10.60
N SER A 63 -2.96 -27.07 -9.57
CA SER A 63 -1.95 -27.13 -8.53
C SER A 63 -2.59 -27.66 -7.24
N PRO A 64 -2.10 -28.78 -6.68
CA PRO A 64 -2.64 -29.40 -5.45
C PRO A 64 -2.41 -28.57 -4.17
N LEU A 65 -1.95 -27.33 -4.31
CA LEU A 65 -1.75 -26.35 -3.24
C LEU A 65 -2.93 -25.38 -3.05
N TYR A 66 -3.88 -25.32 -3.99
CA TYR A 66 -5.09 -24.52 -3.85
C TYR A 66 -6.03 -25.11 -2.80
N VAL A 67 -6.57 -24.26 -1.94
CA VAL A 67 -7.66 -24.63 -1.04
C VAL A 67 -8.86 -24.86 -1.95
N GLY A 68 -9.35 -26.10 -2.03
CA GLY A 68 -10.53 -26.46 -2.83
C GLY A 68 -11.84 -25.87 -2.28
N PHE A 69 -11.86 -24.57 -1.95
CA PHE A 69 -13.04 -23.82 -1.54
C PHE A 69 -13.28 -22.69 -2.53
N ASP A 70 -14.00 -23.01 -3.60
CA ASP A 70 -14.36 -22.11 -4.67
C ASP A 70 -15.52 -21.19 -4.22
N PHE A 71 -15.32 -19.86 -4.26
CA PHE A 71 -16.38 -18.89 -3.95
C PHE A 71 -17.34 -18.68 -5.15
N ALA A 72 -16.90 -19.07 -6.34
CA ALA A 72 -17.62 -19.24 -7.59
C ALA A 72 -16.81 -20.29 -8.41
N PRO A 73 -17.37 -20.97 -9.43
CA PRO A 73 -16.86 -22.25 -9.94
C PRO A 73 -15.37 -22.30 -10.31
N GLU A 74 -14.73 -21.14 -10.49
CA GLU A 74 -13.34 -21.04 -10.93
C GLU A 74 -12.49 -20.02 -10.14
N LEU A 75 -12.98 -19.41 -9.05
CA LEU A 75 -12.27 -18.33 -8.31
C LEU A 75 -11.88 -18.73 -6.87
N PRO A 76 -10.58 -18.94 -6.57
CA PRO A 76 -10.08 -19.15 -5.21
C PRO A 76 -10.36 -17.92 -4.33
N LEU A 77 -10.80 -18.13 -3.09
CA LEU A 77 -11.07 -17.04 -2.13
C LEU A 77 -9.82 -16.18 -1.85
N GLU A 78 -8.64 -16.74 -2.04
CA GLU A 78 -7.37 -16.07 -1.81
C GLU A 78 -7.11 -14.91 -2.76
N GLU A 79 -7.70 -14.92 -3.96
CA GLU A 79 -7.46 -13.89 -4.97
C GLU A 79 -8.05 -12.52 -4.59
N PRO A 80 -9.35 -12.40 -4.23
CA PRO A 80 -9.88 -11.14 -3.69
C PRO A 80 -9.12 -10.65 -2.46
N VAL A 81 -8.72 -11.56 -1.56
CA VAL A 81 -7.98 -11.22 -0.34
C VAL A 81 -6.58 -10.71 -0.69
N PHE A 82 -5.91 -11.33 -1.66
CA PHE A 82 -4.64 -10.88 -2.19
C PHE A 82 -4.74 -9.50 -2.84
N LEU A 83 -5.79 -9.24 -3.65
CA LEU A 83 -6.00 -7.94 -4.28
C LEU A 83 -6.28 -6.83 -3.26
N ILE A 84 -7.08 -7.11 -2.24
CA ILE A 84 -7.29 -6.19 -1.11
C ILE A 84 -5.95 -5.89 -0.44
N PHE A 85 -5.17 -6.93 -0.14
CA PHE A 85 -3.84 -6.79 0.44
C PHE A 85 -2.91 -5.97 -0.45
N LEU A 86 -2.86 -6.25 -1.75
CA LEU A 86 -2.01 -5.56 -2.72
C LEU A 86 -2.36 -4.07 -2.82
N CYS A 87 -3.65 -3.76 -2.99
CA CYS A 87 -4.13 -2.38 -3.06
C CYS A 87 -3.83 -1.63 -1.77
N TYR A 88 -4.04 -2.27 -0.62
CA TYR A 88 -3.78 -1.66 0.68
C TYR A 88 -2.29 -1.46 0.95
N LEU A 89 -1.45 -2.44 0.60
CA LEU A 89 0.02 -2.34 0.68
C LEU A 89 0.54 -1.18 -0.18
N ALA A 90 0.08 -1.05 -1.42
CA ALA A 90 0.46 0.04 -2.31
C ALA A 90 0.09 1.41 -1.71
N LEU A 91 -1.10 1.52 -1.11
CA LEU A 91 -1.56 2.77 -0.51
C LEU A 91 -0.75 3.14 0.75
N VAL A 92 -0.47 2.19 1.64
CA VAL A 92 0.32 2.42 2.85
C VAL A 92 1.77 2.76 2.50
N THR A 93 2.38 2.05 1.55
CA THR A 93 3.74 2.36 1.08
C THR A 93 3.83 3.74 0.45
N TRP A 94 2.86 4.12 -0.39
CA TRP A 94 2.77 5.46 -0.96
C TRP A 94 2.65 6.56 0.12
N ALA A 95 1.75 6.37 1.08
CA ALA A 95 1.57 7.32 2.19
C ALA A 95 2.86 7.46 3.03
N GLY A 96 3.57 6.36 3.26
CA GLY A 96 4.88 6.35 3.92
C GLY A 96 5.93 7.13 3.14
N ALA A 97 6.04 6.89 1.84
CA ALA A 97 6.97 7.59 0.95
C ALA A 97 6.71 9.10 0.92
N MET A 98 5.45 9.52 0.75
CA MET A 98 5.09 10.95 0.74
C MET A 98 5.46 11.64 2.06
N ARG A 99 5.31 10.95 3.20
CA ARG A 99 5.68 11.50 4.51
C ARG A 99 7.20 11.64 4.67
N LEU A 100 7.98 10.68 4.18
CA LEU A 100 9.45 10.76 4.17
C LEU A 100 9.93 11.93 3.30
N LEU A 101 9.38 12.09 2.11
CA LEU A 101 9.70 13.20 1.21
C LEU A 101 9.30 14.57 1.77
N ALA A 102 8.19 14.64 2.53
CA ALA A 102 7.78 15.88 3.19
C ALA A 102 8.72 16.27 4.35
N ARG A 103 9.34 15.31 5.03
CA ARG A 103 10.32 15.57 6.10
C ARG A 103 11.63 16.15 5.54
N GLY A 104 12.14 15.61 4.43
CA GLY A 104 13.36 16.12 3.79
C GLY A 104 13.24 17.60 3.38
N ARG A 105 12.09 18.00 2.83
CA ARG A 105 11.83 19.39 2.41
C ARG A 105 11.83 20.41 3.57
N ARG A 106 11.40 20.00 4.77
CA ARG A 106 11.40 20.88 5.96
C ARG A 106 12.81 21.07 6.53
N GLY A 107 13.66 20.04 6.45
CA GLY A 107 15.06 20.12 6.88
C GLY A 107 15.84 21.15 6.06
N SER A 108 15.75 21.08 4.73
CA SER A 108 16.44 22.01 3.84
C SER A 108 15.95 23.46 3.98
N ALA A 109 14.66 23.69 4.22
CA ALA A 109 14.12 25.03 4.44
C ALA A 109 14.59 25.65 5.78
N SER A 110 14.69 24.84 6.84
CA SER A 110 15.19 25.29 8.15
C SER A 110 16.67 25.67 8.09
N GLU A 111 17.47 24.92 7.33
CA GLU A 111 18.91 25.17 7.15
C GLU A 111 19.18 26.44 6.32
N ALA A 112 18.37 26.66 5.27
CA ALA A 112 18.42 27.89 4.47
C ALA A 112 18.03 29.15 5.28
N SER A 113 17.01 29.08 6.14
CA SER A 113 16.65 30.19 7.04
C SER A 113 17.71 30.46 8.12
N ALA A 114 18.34 29.42 8.67
CA ALA A 114 19.42 29.59 9.65
C ALA A 114 20.68 30.22 9.03
N GLY A 115 21.05 29.82 7.80
CA GLY A 115 22.17 30.42 7.06
C GLY A 115 21.96 31.89 6.68
N SER A 116 20.71 32.31 6.44
CA SER A 116 20.39 33.72 6.16
C SER A 116 20.41 34.61 7.41
N ALA A 117 20.18 34.04 8.61
CA ALA A 117 20.22 34.77 9.87
C ALA A 117 21.66 34.97 10.39
N VAL A 118 22.60 34.09 10.02
CA VAL A 118 24.03 34.17 10.36
C VAL A 118 24.79 34.94 9.26
N LYS A 119 24.36 36.16 8.95
CA LYS A 119 25.25 37.15 8.32
C LYS A 119 25.32 38.38 9.23
N PRO A 120 26.03 38.31 10.38
CA PRO A 120 26.39 39.51 11.09
C PRO A 120 27.37 40.27 10.19
N GLY A 121 26.97 41.47 9.77
CA GLY A 121 27.87 42.41 9.12
C GLY A 121 29.08 42.63 10.01
N ARG A 122 30.19 42.01 9.62
CA ARG A 122 31.52 42.23 10.18
C ARG A 122 31.86 43.70 9.95
N SER A 123 31.96 44.43 11.06
CA SER A 123 32.61 45.73 11.18
C SER A 123 34.01 45.67 10.59
N ASP A 124 34.44 46.71 9.87
CA ASP A 124 35.82 47.23 9.89
C ASP A 124 35.81 48.63 9.26
N GLN A 125 36.07 49.66 10.07
CA GLN A 125 37.34 50.41 10.14
C GLN A 125 37.52 51.41 8.99
N THR A 126 37.40 52.70 9.30
CA THR A 126 38.44 53.74 9.13
C THR A 126 38.01 55.03 9.81
#